data_AF-A0A168GWN8-F1
#
_entry.id   AF-A0A168GWN8-F1
#
_cell.length_a   1.000
_cell.length_b   1.000
_cell.length_c   1.000
_cell.angle_alpha   90.00
_cell.angle_beta   90.00
_cell.angle_gamma   90.00
#
_symmetry.space_group_name_H-M   'P 1'
#
loop_
_entity.id
_entity.type
_entity.pdbx_description
1 polymer ?
#
loop_
_entity_poly.entity_id
_entity_poly.type
_entity_poly.pdbx_seq_one_letter_code
_entity_poly.pdbx_strand_id
1 'polypeptide(L)'
;MTATEKKPIRVWVDGCFDMMHYGHANALRQAKEMGDILVVGVHNDADIETNKGVPVMKEEERYAAVAACKWVDQVVPNAPYNTTVEILKEHNIDFCVHGDDITTMADGTDCYQAVKDAGLYKECKRTEGVSTTELVGRMLLMTRDHHKRRPSSSITANDDEQPIIATFDTRELAPFSANGSKVTTVSHFLPTSRRIVQFSEGREPKPTDKVVYVDGTFDLFHVGHIEFLKRAKALGDFLMVGIHDDQTVNAIKGSNYPLMNLHERALGVLACRYVDEVIIGAPYSVTEEILNGEYKIALVAHGNSHLDKDMDGRDPYELPKKLGIYKEIDTPNATITTEGIIDRIIENRKIFEDRQRRKNAKAALERQKEIEEKKTATNTA
;
A
#
# COMPACT_ATOMS: atom_id res chain seq x y z
N MET A 1 7.16 -37.63 30.00
CA MET A 1 7.77 -37.19 28.73
C MET A 1 7.39 -35.73 28.55
N THR A 2 8.30 -34.81 28.86
CA THR A 2 8.10 -33.38 28.62
C THR A 2 8.16 -33.16 27.12
N ALA A 3 7.07 -32.66 26.52
CA ALA A 3 7.07 -32.24 25.13
C ALA A 3 8.18 -31.20 24.95
N THR A 4 9.19 -31.53 24.15
CA THR A 4 10.21 -30.56 23.73
C THR A 4 9.51 -29.52 22.87
N GLU A 5 9.34 -28.30 23.38
CA GLU A 5 8.82 -27.17 22.60
C GLU A 5 9.67 -27.02 21.34
N LYS A 6 9.00 -27.03 20.18
CA LYS A 6 9.65 -26.85 18.89
C LYS A 6 10.18 -25.41 18.81
N LYS A 7 11.47 -25.25 18.53
CA LYS A 7 12.10 -23.93 18.34
C LYS A 7 11.30 -23.15 17.26
N PRO A 8 10.91 -21.89 17.52
CA PRO A 8 10.21 -21.07 16.53
C PRO A 8 11.12 -20.77 15.34
N ILE A 9 10.56 -20.87 14.14
CA ILE A 9 11.22 -20.59 12.87
C ILE A 9 11.20 -19.07 12.62
N ARG A 10 12.37 -18.47 12.48
CA ARG A 10 12.56 -17.04 12.23
C ARG A 10 12.87 -16.82 10.76
N VAL A 11 12.09 -15.95 10.13
CA VAL A 11 12.15 -15.63 8.70
C VAL A 11 12.64 -14.22 8.52
N TRP A 12 13.55 -14.00 7.57
CA TRP A 12 14.04 -12.67 7.20
C TRP A 12 13.47 -12.23 5.86
N VAL A 13 13.03 -10.99 5.79
CA VAL A 13 12.77 -10.27 4.54
C VAL A 13 13.48 -8.93 4.66
N ASP A 14 14.10 -8.44 3.61
CA ASP A 14 14.58 -7.07 3.57
C ASP A 14 14.13 -6.33 2.31
N GLY A 15 14.33 -5.02 2.32
CA GLY A 15 14.02 -4.18 1.17
C GLY A 15 13.97 -2.70 1.51
N CYS A 16 13.76 -1.89 0.48
CA CYS A 16 13.53 -0.46 0.64
C CYS A 16 12.20 -0.17 1.35
N PHE A 17 11.13 -0.90 0.99
CA PHE A 17 9.74 -0.62 1.37
C PHE A 17 9.31 0.84 1.09
N ASP A 18 9.89 1.46 0.06
CA ASP A 18 9.52 2.80 -0.41
C ASP A 18 8.11 2.77 -1.02
N MET A 19 7.24 3.69 -0.59
CA MET A 19 5.82 3.71 -0.93
C MET A 19 5.15 2.34 -0.68
N MET A 20 5.21 1.86 0.57
CA MET A 20 4.65 0.57 0.95
C MET A 20 3.18 0.44 0.49
N HIS A 21 2.85 -0.73 -0.07
CA HIS A 21 1.57 -1.00 -0.72
C HIS A 21 1.19 -2.47 -0.53
N TYR A 22 -0.03 -2.86 -0.92
CA TYR A 22 -0.55 -4.21 -0.69
C TYR A 22 0.33 -5.33 -1.29
N GLY A 23 1.06 -5.07 -2.37
CA GLY A 23 2.07 -6.00 -2.90
C GLY A 23 3.20 -6.34 -1.92
N HIS A 24 3.76 -5.34 -1.24
CA HIS A 24 4.75 -5.55 -0.17
C HIS A 24 4.11 -6.32 1.00
N ALA A 25 2.91 -5.90 1.41
CA ALA A 25 2.20 -6.55 2.50
C ALA A 25 1.89 -8.03 2.20
N ASN A 26 1.54 -8.39 0.96
CA ASN A 26 1.34 -9.77 0.56
C ASN A 26 2.65 -10.58 0.50
N ALA A 27 3.79 -9.96 0.15
CA ALA A 27 5.09 -10.63 0.24
C ALA A 27 5.42 -10.96 1.70
N LEU A 28 5.22 -10.00 2.61
CA LEU A 28 5.39 -10.20 4.05
C LEU A 28 4.43 -11.26 4.61
N ARG A 29 3.17 -11.28 4.17
CA ARG A 29 2.21 -12.35 4.49
C ARG A 29 2.73 -13.72 4.07
N GLN A 30 3.19 -13.87 2.83
CA GLN A 30 3.74 -15.12 2.32
C GLN A 30 4.98 -15.55 3.09
N ALA A 31 5.87 -14.62 3.43
CA ALA A 31 7.06 -14.92 4.23
C ALA A 31 6.68 -15.36 5.66
N LYS A 32 5.71 -14.70 6.29
CA LYS A 32 5.18 -15.09 7.60
C LYS A 32 4.55 -16.48 7.58
N GLU A 33 3.89 -16.90 6.49
CA GLU A 33 3.35 -18.27 6.35
C GLU A 33 4.44 -19.35 6.35
N MET A 34 5.70 -19.01 6.09
CA MET A 34 6.82 -19.97 6.04
C MET A 34 7.49 -20.20 7.39
N GLY A 35 7.15 -19.42 8.43
CA GLY A 35 7.74 -19.55 9.76
C GLY A 35 6.84 -19.00 10.87
N ASP A 36 7.41 -18.84 12.06
CA ASP A 36 6.68 -18.44 13.26
C ASP A 36 6.91 -16.96 13.59
N ILE A 37 8.07 -16.41 13.23
CA ILE A 37 8.46 -15.02 13.50
C ILE A 37 9.04 -14.40 12.22
N LEU A 38 8.48 -13.29 11.76
CA LEU A 38 8.95 -12.51 10.63
C LEU A 38 9.73 -11.28 11.13
N VAL A 39 11.02 -11.26 10.79
CA VAL A 39 11.94 -10.14 11.01
C VAL A 39 12.15 -9.44 9.67
N VAL A 40 11.94 -8.13 9.64
CA VAL A 40 12.05 -7.34 8.41
C VAL A 40 13.16 -6.31 8.52
N GLY A 41 14.21 -6.48 7.71
CA GLY A 41 15.27 -5.49 7.52
C GLY A 41 14.82 -4.36 6.60
N VAL A 42 15.06 -3.11 6.99
CA VAL A 42 14.73 -1.96 6.15
C VAL A 42 15.99 -1.12 5.94
N HIS A 43 16.37 -0.92 4.69
CA HIS A 43 17.58 -0.18 4.34
C HIS A 43 17.45 1.31 4.68
N ASN A 44 18.57 1.96 5.00
CA ASN A 44 18.62 3.41 5.20
C ASN A 44 18.57 4.18 3.87
N ASP A 45 18.40 5.50 3.92
CA ASP A 45 18.29 6.31 2.70
C ASP A 45 19.59 6.33 1.88
N ALA A 46 20.76 6.35 2.52
CA ALA A 46 22.07 6.41 1.87
C ALA A 46 22.39 5.15 1.03
N ASP A 47 22.09 3.97 1.56
CA ASP A 47 22.29 2.69 0.88
C ASP A 47 21.32 2.55 -0.31
N ILE A 48 20.07 3.02 -0.16
CA ILE A 48 19.09 3.02 -1.26
C ILE A 48 19.53 3.96 -2.37
N GLU A 49 19.98 5.17 -2.03
CA GLU A 49 20.42 6.17 -3.00
C GLU A 49 21.59 5.65 -3.84
N THR A 50 22.56 5.02 -3.18
CA THR A 50 23.74 4.42 -3.83
C THR A 50 23.37 3.33 -4.84
N ASN A 51 22.40 2.46 -4.50
CA ASN A 51 22.11 1.27 -5.28
C ASN A 51 20.96 1.43 -6.31
N LYS A 52 20.00 2.32 -6.04
CA LYS A 52 18.74 2.42 -6.80
C LYS A 52 18.34 3.86 -7.12
N GLY A 53 18.80 4.81 -6.33
CA GLY A 53 18.42 6.22 -6.37
C GLY A 53 17.42 6.59 -5.27
N VAL A 54 17.28 7.89 -5.04
CA VAL A 54 16.57 8.49 -3.89
C VAL A 54 15.16 7.88 -3.68
N PRO A 55 14.81 7.47 -2.46
CA PRO A 55 13.45 7.03 -2.12
C PRO A 55 12.47 8.21 -2.00
N VAL A 56 11.16 7.95 -2.13
CA VAL A 56 10.11 8.96 -1.93
C VAL A 56 9.84 9.19 -0.44
N MET A 57 9.77 8.09 0.30
CA MET A 57 9.55 8.07 1.75
C MET A 57 10.88 8.06 2.48
N LYS A 58 10.98 8.86 3.55
CA LYS A 58 12.15 8.89 4.44
C LYS A 58 12.27 7.57 5.19
N GLU A 59 13.47 7.22 5.63
CA GLU A 59 13.71 5.96 6.32
C GLU A 59 12.82 5.71 7.54
N GLU A 60 12.61 6.70 8.42
CA GLU A 60 11.71 6.58 9.58
C GLU A 60 10.25 6.30 9.17
N GLU A 61 9.81 6.88 8.05
CA GLU A 61 8.47 6.66 7.51
C GLU A 61 8.35 5.22 6.97
N ARG A 62 9.42 4.69 6.37
CA ARG A 62 9.48 3.31 5.87
C ARG A 62 9.52 2.31 7.02
N TYR A 63 10.29 2.58 8.09
CA TYR A 63 10.33 1.77 9.31
C TYR A 63 8.95 1.68 9.95
N ALA A 64 8.27 2.81 10.12
CA ALA A 64 6.93 2.87 10.70
C ALA A 64 5.88 2.14 9.84
N ALA A 65 5.95 2.26 8.51
CA ALA A 65 5.05 1.56 7.60
C ALA A 65 5.20 0.04 7.71
N VAL A 66 6.44 -0.47 7.70
CA VAL A 66 6.72 -1.91 7.85
C VAL A 66 6.28 -2.40 9.22
N ALA A 67 6.56 -1.64 10.29
CA ALA A 67 6.14 -1.99 11.65
C ALA A 67 4.61 -2.04 11.80
N ALA A 68 3.86 -1.27 11.01
CA ALA A 68 2.40 -1.30 11.05
C ALA A 68 1.78 -2.50 10.34
N CYS A 69 2.54 -3.20 9.49
CA CYS A 69 2.06 -4.40 8.82
C CYS A 69 1.87 -5.55 9.84
N LYS A 70 0.70 -6.18 9.83
CA LYS A 70 0.30 -7.16 10.86
C LYS A 70 1.09 -8.46 10.87
N TRP A 71 1.69 -8.81 9.74
CA TRP A 71 2.51 -10.03 9.64
C TRP A 71 3.93 -9.85 10.16
N VAL A 72 4.37 -8.60 10.39
CA VAL A 72 5.72 -8.28 10.84
C VAL A 72 5.79 -8.34 12.35
N ASP A 73 6.74 -9.11 12.89
CA ASP A 73 6.94 -9.17 14.35
C ASP A 73 8.05 -8.21 14.81
N GLN A 74 9.09 -8.04 13.98
CA GLN A 74 10.25 -7.21 14.30
C GLN A 74 10.74 -6.45 13.07
N VAL A 75 11.06 -5.17 13.25
CA VAL A 75 11.75 -4.35 12.23
C VAL A 75 13.20 -4.16 12.64
N VAL A 76 14.12 -4.33 11.70
CA VAL A 76 15.55 -4.03 11.85
C VAL A 76 15.88 -2.82 10.96
N PRO A 77 16.02 -1.62 11.53
CA PRO A 77 16.42 -0.44 10.76
C PRO A 77 17.88 -0.55 10.33
N ASN A 78 18.27 0.23 9.32
CA ASN A 78 19.63 0.24 8.78
C ASN A 78 20.15 -1.13 8.34
N ALA A 79 19.25 -2.00 7.83
CA ALA A 79 19.65 -3.29 7.32
C ALA A 79 20.51 -3.12 6.05
N PRO A 80 21.60 -3.91 5.89
CA PRO A 80 22.45 -3.84 4.71
C PRO A 80 21.64 -4.09 3.43
N TYR A 81 22.08 -3.51 2.31
CA TYR A 81 21.36 -3.63 1.03
C TYR A 81 21.32 -5.06 0.48
N ASN A 82 22.37 -5.85 0.73
CA ASN A 82 22.43 -7.26 0.35
C ASN A 82 22.30 -8.13 1.60
N THR A 83 21.42 -9.13 1.56
CA THR A 83 21.35 -10.14 2.62
C THR A 83 22.61 -11.00 2.61
N THR A 84 23.23 -11.18 3.78
CA THR A 84 24.40 -12.06 3.96
C THR A 84 24.14 -13.17 4.97
N VAL A 85 24.97 -14.20 4.99
CA VAL A 85 24.83 -15.28 5.99
C VAL A 85 25.09 -14.75 7.41
N GLU A 86 25.91 -13.71 7.54
CA GLU A 86 26.26 -13.07 8.81
C GLU A 86 25.06 -12.37 9.44
N ILE A 87 24.29 -11.57 8.67
CA ILE A 87 23.12 -10.86 9.20
C ILE A 87 22.02 -11.86 9.61
N LEU A 88 21.88 -12.96 8.87
CA LEU A 88 20.96 -14.04 9.22
C LEU A 88 21.36 -14.70 10.55
N LYS A 89 22.65 -14.96 10.76
CA LYS A 89 23.15 -15.50 12.04
C LYS A 89 22.95 -14.52 13.19
N GLU A 90 23.28 -13.24 12.99
CA GLU A 90 23.16 -12.17 14.01
C GLU A 90 21.72 -12.08 14.55
N HIS A 91 20.71 -12.16 13.68
CA HIS A 91 19.30 -12.08 14.07
C HIS A 91 18.63 -13.44 14.33
N ASN A 92 19.43 -14.52 14.39
CA ASN A 92 18.99 -15.90 14.61
C ASN A 92 17.94 -16.36 13.58
N ILE A 93 18.12 -16.00 12.32
CA ILE A 93 17.22 -16.30 11.21
C ILE A 93 17.51 -17.70 10.67
N ASP A 94 16.46 -18.48 10.38
CA ASP A 94 16.58 -19.81 9.80
C ASP A 94 16.64 -19.77 8.26
N PHE A 95 15.99 -18.81 7.59
CA PHE A 95 16.16 -18.51 6.16
C PHE A 95 15.61 -17.12 5.80
N CYS A 96 16.07 -16.54 4.69
CA CYS A 96 15.46 -15.36 4.09
C CYS A 96 14.43 -15.73 3.01
N VAL A 97 13.50 -14.81 2.77
CA VAL A 97 12.51 -14.89 1.70
C VAL A 97 12.61 -13.65 0.83
N HIS A 98 12.70 -13.85 -0.48
CA HIS A 98 12.64 -12.77 -1.46
C HIS A 98 11.60 -13.07 -2.55
N GLY A 99 11.25 -12.08 -3.36
CA GLY A 99 10.43 -12.31 -4.55
C GLY A 99 11.15 -13.18 -5.58
N ASP A 100 10.37 -13.81 -6.46
CA ASP A 100 10.81 -14.63 -7.60
C ASP A 100 11.37 -13.83 -8.79
N ASP A 101 11.68 -12.54 -8.58
CA ASP A 101 12.33 -11.69 -9.59
C ASP A 101 13.83 -12.03 -9.70
N ILE A 102 14.39 -11.95 -10.92
CA ILE A 102 15.85 -12.07 -11.11
C ILE A 102 16.56 -10.89 -10.43
N THR A 103 17.40 -11.18 -9.44
CA THR A 103 18.18 -10.18 -8.72
C THR A 103 19.65 -10.28 -9.06
N THR A 104 20.04 -9.60 -10.14
CA THR A 104 21.46 -9.50 -10.54
C THR A 104 22.10 -8.19 -10.07
N MET A 105 23.34 -8.30 -9.61
CA MET A 105 24.27 -7.19 -9.42
C MET A 105 24.69 -6.60 -10.78
N ALA A 106 25.39 -5.46 -10.75
CA ALA A 106 25.82 -4.78 -11.98
C ALA A 106 26.76 -5.63 -12.86
N ASP A 107 27.49 -6.57 -12.26
CA ASP A 107 28.36 -7.54 -12.93
C ASP A 107 27.61 -8.79 -13.44
N GLY A 108 26.29 -8.88 -13.21
CA GLY A 108 25.45 -10.00 -13.62
C GLY A 108 25.41 -11.17 -12.64
N THR A 109 26.12 -11.11 -11.51
CA THR A 109 26.07 -12.15 -10.47
C THR A 109 24.82 -12.04 -9.59
N ASP A 110 24.38 -13.16 -9.03
CA ASP A 110 23.21 -13.21 -8.14
C ASP A 110 23.55 -12.62 -6.77
N CYS A 111 22.81 -11.59 -6.33
CA CYS A 111 23.08 -10.95 -5.04
C CYS A 111 22.79 -11.85 -3.82
N TYR A 112 22.09 -12.97 -4.00
CA TYR A 112 21.79 -13.94 -2.96
C TYR A 112 22.61 -15.24 -3.08
N GLN A 113 23.61 -15.32 -3.96
CA GLN A 113 24.34 -16.56 -4.22
C GLN A 113 24.85 -17.23 -2.93
N ALA A 114 25.50 -16.46 -2.05
CA ALA A 114 26.04 -16.99 -0.79
C ALA A 114 24.95 -17.55 0.13
N VAL A 115 23.75 -16.96 0.13
CA VAL A 115 22.62 -17.40 0.95
C VAL A 115 21.93 -18.63 0.33
N LYS A 116 21.86 -18.69 -1.00
CA LYS A 116 21.38 -19.84 -1.77
C LYS A 116 22.30 -21.05 -1.57
N ASP A 117 23.61 -20.87 -1.66
CA ASP A 117 24.62 -21.92 -1.45
C ASP A 117 24.57 -22.48 -0.02
N ALA A 118 24.21 -21.64 0.96
CA ALA A 118 24.01 -22.05 2.34
C ALA A 118 22.66 -22.77 2.60
N GLY A 119 21.78 -22.85 1.60
CA GLY A 119 20.43 -23.43 1.75
C GLY A 119 19.48 -22.58 2.59
N LEU A 120 19.75 -21.28 2.72
CA LEU A 120 19.03 -20.34 3.60
C LEU A 120 18.10 -19.38 2.81
N TYR A 121 17.75 -19.71 1.58
CA TYR A 121 16.96 -18.85 0.68
C TYR A 121 15.65 -19.52 0.27
N LYS A 122 14.55 -18.76 0.28
CA LYS A 122 13.24 -19.16 -0.24
C LYS A 122 12.61 -18.04 -1.06
N GLU A 123 11.65 -18.41 -1.90
CA GLU A 123 10.97 -17.48 -2.79
C GLU A 123 9.49 -17.35 -2.43
N CYS A 124 8.96 -16.13 -2.56
CA CYS A 124 7.53 -15.87 -2.57
C CYS A 124 7.11 -15.29 -3.92
N LYS A 125 5.85 -15.52 -4.29
CA LYS A 125 5.34 -15.07 -5.58
C LYS A 125 5.13 -13.57 -5.57
N ARG A 126 5.57 -12.91 -6.64
CA ARG A 126 5.24 -11.52 -6.88
C ARG A 126 3.72 -11.28 -6.92
N THR A 127 3.30 -10.13 -6.40
CA THR A 127 1.89 -9.73 -6.41
C THR A 127 1.58 -8.97 -7.70
N GLU A 128 0.63 -9.47 -8.47
CA GLU A 128 0.13 -8.83 -9.69
C GLU A 128 -0.66 -7.55 -9.38
N GLY A 129 -0.60 -6.58 -10.30
CA GLY A 129 -1.45 -5.38 -10.28
C GLY A 129 -0.94 -4.21 -9.44
N VAL A 130 0.26 -4.29 -8.84
CA VAL A 130 0.90 -3.14 -8.18
C VAL A 130 2.42 -3.20 -8.19
N SER A 131 3.03 -2.03 -8.40
CA SER A 131 4.44 -1.79 -8.06
C SER A 131 4.68 -0.32 -7.73
N THR A 132 5.75 -0.01 -6.99
CA THR A 132 6.18 1.38 -6.77
C THR A 132 6.39 2.14 -8.09
N THR A 133 6.83 1.45 -9.15
CA THR A 133 7.00 2.05 -10.48
C THR A 133 5.68 2.49 -11.08
N GLU A 134 4.70 1.61 -11.01
CA GLU A 134 3.35 1.88 -11.48
C GLU A 134 2.72 3.04 -10.70
N LEU A 135 2.77 3.01 -9.37
CA LEU A 135 2.20 4.06 -8.51
C LEU A 135 2.82 5.44 -8.78
N VAL A 136 4.15 5.52 -8.88
CA VAL A 136 4.84 6.77 -9.26
C VAL A 136 4.42 7.20 -10.66
N GLY A 137 4.25 6.27 -11.60
CA GLY A 137 3.70 6.55 -12.93
C GLY A 137 2.31 7.17 -12.87
N ARG A 138 1.40 6.61 -12.04
CA ARG A 138 0.04 7.16 -11.83
C ARG A 138 0.11 8.63 -11.35
N MET A 139 0.99 8.92 -10.39
CA MET A 139 1.16 10.28 -9.83
C MET A 139 1.78 11.26 -10.84
N LEU A 140 2.80 10.83 -11.60
CA LEU A 140 3.42 11.65 -12.64
C LEU A 140 2.46 12.00 -13.79
N LEU A 141 1.48 11.15 -14.05
CA LEU A 141 0.43 11.38 -15.05
C LEU A 141 -0.67 12.31 -14.54
N MET A 142 -1.14 12.11 -13.31
CA MET A 142 -2.17 12.96 -12.71
C MET A 142 -1.79 14.44 -12.67
N THR A 143 -0.49 14.70 -12.57
CA THR A 143 0.08 16.05 -12.49
C THR A 143 0.20 16.74 -13.85
N ARG A 144 0.01 16.03 -14.98
CA ARG A 144 -0.10 16.65 -16.32
C ARG A 144 -1.42 17.41 -16.49
N ASP A 145 -2.50 16.94 -15.86
CA ASP A 145 -3.84 17.53 -16.01
C ASP A 145 -4.27 18.42 -14.84
N HIS A 146 -3.66 18.28 -13.65
CA HIS A 146 -3.90 19.21 -12.52
C HIS A 146 -3.59 20.68 -12.87
N HIS A 147 -2.68 20.92 -13.83
CA HIS A 147 -2.35 22.27 -14.33
C HIS A 147 -3.31 22.78 -15.42
N LYS A 148 -4.29 21.98 -15.87
CA LYS A 148 -5.32 22.37 -16.85
C LYS A 148 -6.66 22.73 -16.21
N ARG A 149 -6.68 23.23 -14.97
CA ARG A 149 -7.87 23.93 -14.47
C ARG A 149 -8.17 25.11 -15.42
N ARG A 150 -9.17 24.97 -16.29
CA ARG A 150 -9.82 26.15 -16.87
C ARG A 150 -10.38 26.96 -15.69
N PRO A 151 -10.06 28.27 -15.57
CA PRO A 151 -10.65 29.09 -14.53
C PRO A 151 -12.18 29.05 -14.66
N SER A 152 -12.85 28.98 -13.51
CA SER A 152 -14.30 28.81 -13.32
C SER A 152 -15.13 30.04 -13.75
N SER A 153 -14.80 30.66 -14.88
CA SER A 153 -15.45 31.86 -15.37
C SER A 153 -15.86 31.71 -16.84
N SER A 154 -16.67 30.70 -17.15
CA SER A 154 -17.54 30.68 -18.33
C SER A 154 -18.49 29.46 -18.29
N ILE A 155 -19.43 29.45 -17.34
CA ILE A 155 -20.64 28.64 -17.45
C ILE A 155 -21.68 29.53 -18.12
N THR A 156 -21.73 29.50 -19.45
CA THR A 156 -22.96 29.83 -20.16
C THR A 156 -23.81 28.56 -20.13
N ALA A 157 -24.94 28.66 -19.43
CA ALA A 157 -25.95 27.62 -19.35
C ALA A 157 -26.38 27.19 -20.76
N ASN A 158 -26.18 25.91 -21.06
CA ASN A 158 -27.05 25.13 -21.93
C ASN A 158 -27.04 23.71 -21.39
N ASP A 159 -28.25 23.23 -21.12
CA ASP A 159 -28.59 21.89 -20.63
C ASP A 159 -28.14 20.79 -21.61
N ASP A 160 -28.00 19.56 -21.08
CA ASP A 160 -27.70 18.28 -21.75
C ASP A 160 -26.23 17.83 -21.91
N GLU A 161 -25.38 17.99 -20.88
CA GLU A 161 -24.14 17.19 -20.79
C GLU A 161 -24.07 16.41 -19.46
N GLN A 162 -24.14 15.08 -19.58
CA GLN A 162 -23.72 14.12 -18.56
C GLN A 162 -22.33 14.50 -18.02
N PRO A 163 -22.02 14.29 -16.72
CA PRO A 163 -20.72 14.64 -16.18
C PRO A 163 -19.64 13.94 -17.00
N ILE A 164 -18.84 14.74 -17.71
CA ILE A 164 -17.76 14.26 -18.56
C ILE A 164 -16.75 13.59 -17.63
N ILE A 165 -16.83 12.26 -17.52
CA ILE A 165 -15.74 11.40 -17.05
C ILE A 165 -14.51 11.92 -17.79
N ALA A 166 -13.52 12.46 -17.08
CA ALA A 166 -12.28 12.90 -17.70
C ALA A 166 -11.73 11.71 -18.49
N THR A 167 -11.87 11.76 -19.82
CA THR A 167 -11.56 10.63 -20.70
C THR A 167 -10.05 10.49 -20.75
N PHE A 168 -9.55 9.62 -19.89
CA PHE A 168 -8.16 9.29 -19.71
C PHE A 168 -7.60 8.61 -20.97
N ASP A 169 -6.56 9.19 -21.60
CA ASP A 169 -5.87 8.52 -22.71
C ASP A 169 -4.81 7.54 -22.18
N THR A 170 -5.22 6.28 -22.08
CA THR A 170 -4.37 5.13 -21.71
C THR A 170 -3.10 4.98 -22.57
N ARG A 171 -3.01 5.64 -23.74
CA ARG A 171 -1.80 5.62 -24.59
C ARG A 171 -0.62 6.33 -23.95
N GLU A 172 -0.82 7.31 -23.06
CA GLU A 172 0.26 7.99 -22.34
C GLU A 172 0.89 7.14 -21.22
N LEU A 173 0.22 6.06 -20.80
CA LEU A 173 0.73 5.04 -19.86
C LEU A 173 1.57 3.95 -20.53
N ALA A 174 1.54 3.84 -21.86
CA ALA A 174 2.28 2.81 -22.59
C ALA A 174 3.79 2.72 -22.22
N PRO A 175 4.50 3.81 -21.87
CA PRO A 175 5.89 3.74 -21.40
C PRO A 175 6.06 3.16 -19.98
N PHE A 176 4.97 3.06 -19.20
CA PHE A 176 4.97 2.72 -17.77
C PHE A 176 4.19 1.43 -17.43
N SER A 177 3.34 0.94 -18.34
CA SER A 177 2.64 -0.35 -18.20
C SER A 177 3.43 -1.47 -18.87
N ALA A 178 3.63 -2.57 -18.15
CA ALA A 178 4.37 -3.74 -18.66
C ALA A 178 3.63 -4.49 -19.78
N ASN A 179 2.32 -4.25 -19.95
CA ASN A 179 1.46 -4.87 -20.95
C ASN A 179 0.49 -3.81 -21.49
N GLY A 180 0.65 -3.40 -22.76
CA GLY A 180 -0.10 -2.33 -23.43
C GLY A 180 -1.62 -2.56 -23.58
N SER A 181 -2.34 -2.62 -22.46
CA SER A 181 -3.78 -2.84 -22.36
C SER A 181 -4.56 -1.51 -22.40
N LYS A 182 -5.63 -1.49 -23.20
CA LYS A 182 -6.57 -0.37 -23.36
C LYS A 182 -7.74 -0.52 -22.37
N VAL A 183 -7.59 -0.10 -21.11
CA VAL A 183 -8.71 -0.04 -20.15
C VAL A 183 -8.63 1.25 -19.32
N THR A 184 -9.78 1.90 -19.12
CA THR A 184 -9.98 3.20 -18.46
C THR A 184 -9.73 3.24 -16.95
N THR A 185 -9.35 2.10 -16.35
CA THR A 185 -8.84 2.03 -14.97
C THR A 185 -7.34 1.83 -15.01
N VAL A 186 -6.58 2.77 -14.45
CA VAL A 186 -5.11 2.74 -14.43
C VAL A 186 -4.56 1.51 -13.67
N SER A 187 -5.36 0.94 -12.77
CA SER A 187 -5.06 -0.31 -12.09
C SER A 187 -5.48 -1.53 -12.92
N HIS A 188 -4.58 -2.51 -13.00
CA HIS A 188 -4.83 -3.85 -13.53
C HIS A 188 -5.08 -4.89 -12.42
N PHE A 189 -5.29 -4.44 -11.19
CA PHE A 189 -5.55 -5.34 -10.06
C PHE A 189 -6.88 -6.08 -10.24
N LEU A 190 -6.83 -7.42 -10.15
CA LEU A 190 -8.00 -8.29 -10.18
C LEU A 190 -8.34 -8.74 -8.76
N PRO A 191 -9.34 -8.13 -8.10
CA PRO A 191 -9.75 -8.55 -6.77
C PRO A 191 -10.34 -9.96 -6.83
N THR A 192 -9.99 -10.78 -5.84
CA THR A 192 -10.60 -12.10 -5.65
C THR A 192 -11.00 -12.24 -4.18
N SER A 193 -12.09 -12.97 -3.93
CA SER A 193 -12.52 -13.29 -2.56
C SER A 193 -11.39 -13.93 -1.75
N ARG A 194 -10.61 -14.83 -2.38
CA ARG A 194 -9.42 -15.44 -1.77
C ARG A 194 -8.40 -14.41 -1.29
N ARG A 195 -8.13 -13.36 -2.07
CA ARG A 195 -7.16 -12.33 -1.68
C ARG A 195 -7.64 -11.53 -0.48
N ILE A 196 -8.94 -11.20 -0.44
CA ILE A 196 -9.56 -10.50 0.69
C ILE A 196 -9.47 -11.35 1.95
N VAL A 197 -9.84 -12.65 1.87
CA VAL A 197 -9.75 -13.57 3.01
C VAL A 197 -8.31 -13.71 3.52
N GLN A 198 -7.31 -13.78 2.62
CA GLN A 198 -5.90 -13.81 3.03
C GLN A 198 -5.44 -12.57 3.80
N PHE A 199 -6.13 -11.44 3.59
CA PHE A 199 -5.83 -10.16 4.24
C PHE A 199 -6.75 -9.89 5.42
N SER A 200 -7.85 -10.60 5.62
CA SER A 200 -8.71 -10.44 6.79
C SER A 200 -8.22 -11.31 7.96
N GLU A 201 -8.42 -10.86 9.20
CA GLU A 201 -8.11 -11.65 10.40
C GLU A 201 -9.25 -12.58 10.82
N GLY A 202 -10.46 -12.40 10.26
CA GLY A 202 -11.64 -13.21 10.57
C GLY A 202 -12.09 -13.14 12.04
N ARG A 203 -11.64 -12.13 12.80
CA ARG A 203 -12.02 -11.90 14.18
C ARG A 203 -13.33 -11.11 14.22
N GLU A 204 -14.30 -11.59 14.98
CA GLU A 204 -15.52 -10.84 15.31
C GLU A 204 -15.38 -10.11 16.67
N PRO A 205 -16.06 -8.96 16.86
CA PRO A 205 -16.10 -8.27 18.15
C PRO A 205 -16.90 -9.08 19.16
N LYS A 206 -16.43 -9.16 20.41
CA LYS A 206 -17.21 -9.76 21.50
C LYS A 206 -18.38 -8.84 21.87
N PRO A 207 -19.46 -9.34 22.49
CA PRO A 207 -20.58 -8.50 22.94
C PRO A 207 -20.17 -7.39 23.93
N THR A 208 -19.02 -7.52 24.59
CA THR A 208 -18.46 -6.54 25.52
C THR A 208 -17.46 -5.58 24.87
N ASP A 209 -17.01 -5.87 23.65
CA ASP A 209 -15.99 -5.08 22.96
C ASP A 209 -16.58 -3.74 22.54
N LYS A 210 -15.83 -2.66 22.79
CA LYS A 210 -16.18 -1.33 22.29
C LYS A 210 -15.78 -1.21 20.82
N VAL A 211 -16.77 -1.24 19.93
CA VAL A 211 -16.56 -1.08 18.49
C VAL A 211 -16.41 0.41 18.13
N VAL A 212 -15.27 0.75 17.54
CA VAL A 212 -14.94 2.07 17.00
C VAL A 212 -15.05 2.02 15.49
N TYR A 213 -15.77 2.98 14.91
CA TYR A 213 -15.84 3.19 13.48
C TYR A 213 -15.02 4.41 13.08
N VAL A 214 -14.27 4.27 12.00
CA VAL A 214 -13.64 5.39 11.28
C VAL A 214 -13.86 5.17 9.80
N ASP A 215 -13.82 6.22 9.01
CA ASP A 215 -13.97 6.14 7.57
C ASP A 215 -13.06 7.14 6.85
N GLY A 216 -12.94 6.95 5.54
CA GLY A 216 -12.17 7.85 4.69
C GLY A 216 -11.79 7.23 3.36
N THR A 217 -11.00 8.00 2.61
CA THR A 217 -10.46 7.52 1.33
C THR A 217 -9.38 6.46 1.53
N PHE A 218 -8.43 6.68 2.45
CA PHE A 218 -7.25 5.82 2.64
C PHE A 218 -6.44 5.57 1.36
N ASP A 219 -6.35 6.58 0.49
CA ASP A 219 -5.59 6.52 -0.75
C ASP A 219 -4.08 6.58 -0.49
N LEU A 220 -3.29 5.83 -1.27
CA LEU A 220 -1.85 5.63 -1.05
C LEU A 220 -1.53 5.36 0.44
N PHE A 221 -2.21 4.38 1.04
CA PHE A 221 -2.14 4.09 2.48
C PHE A 221 -0.73 4.25 3.08
N HIS A 222 -0.57 5.20 4.00
CA HIS A 222 0.72 5.76 4.42
C HIS A 222 0.76 5.99 5.93
N VAL A 223 1.93 6.40 6.46
CA VAL A 223 2.15 6.55 7.92
C VAL A 223 1.20 7.53 8.61
N GLY A 224 0.72 8.57 7.91
CA GLY A 224 -0.36 9.43 8.43
C GLY A 224 -1.64 8.65 8.75
N HIS A 225 -2.09 7.78 7.85
CA HIS A 225 -3.23 6.90 8.09
C HIS A 225 -2.93 5.89 9.22
N ILE A 226 -1.71 5.34 9.25
CA ILE A 226 -1.30 4.38 10.30
C ILE A 226 -1.37 5.02 11.69
N GLU A 227 -0.85 6.24 11.86
CA GLU A 227 -0.89 6.94 13.15
C GLU A 227 -2.33 7.28 13.56
N PHE A 228 -3.17 7.71 12.60
CA PHE A 228 -4.60 7.92 12.83
C PHE A 228 -5.28 6.62 13.30
N LEU A 229 -5.10 5.51 12.58
CA LEU A 229 -5.71 4.22 12.91
C LEU A 229 -5.20 3.66 14.25
N LYS A 230 -3.92 3.86 14.57
CA LYS A 230 -3.35 3.50 15.88
C LYS A 230 -4.06 4.22 17.02
N ARG A 231 -4.29 5.52 16.86
CA ARG A 231 -5.03 6.33 17.85
C ARG A 231 -6.51 5.93 17.92
N ALA A 232 -7.14 5.67 16.77
CA ALA A 232 -8.53 5.22 16.72
C ALA A 232 -8.73 3.87 17.41
N LYS A 233 -7.83 2.90 17.16
CA LYS A 233 -7.80 1.60 17.82
C LYS A 233 -7.68 1.74 19.34
N ALA A 234 -6.91 2.70 19.84
CA ALA A 234 -6.79 2.95 21.29
C ALA A 234 -8.07 3.47 21.97
N LEU A 235 -9.12 3.83 21.19
CA LEU A 235 -10.40 4.30 21.73
C LEU A 235 -11.39 3.16 22.04
N GLY A 236 -11.09 1.92 21.65
CA GLY A 236 -11.93 0.75 21.90
C GLY A 236 -11.20 -0.56 21.67
N ASP A 237 -11.96 -1.64 21.51
CA ASP A 237 -11.41 -3.01 21.46
C ASP A 237 -11.41 -3.59 20.04
N PHE A 238 -12.22 -3.00 19.17
CA PHE A 238 -12.41 -3.39 17.78
C PHE A 238 -12.53 -2.15 16.90
N LEU A 239 -11.70 -2.03 15.86
CA LEU A 239 -11.67 -0.93 14.91
C LEU A 239 -12.18 -1.40 13.55
N MET A 240 -13.33 -0.86 13.18
CA MET A 240 -13.94 -1.03 11.86
C MET A 240 -13.64 0.20 11.00
N VAL A 241 -13.16 -0.02 9.78
CA VAL A 241 -12.75 1.05 8.85
C VAL A 241 -13.63 1.07 7.61
N GLY A 242 -14.39 2.14 7.41
CA GLY A 242 -15.12 2.40 6.18
C GLY A 242 -14.22 2.95 5.08
N ILE A 243 -14.27 2.34 3.90
CA ILE A 243 -13.53 2.79 2.73
C ILE A 243 -14.53 3.23 1.67
N HIS A 244 -14.56 4.53 1.38
CA HIS A 244 -15.47 5.08 0.36
C HIS A 244 -15.16 4.53 -1.03
N ASP A 245 -16.17 4.36 -1.87
CA ASP A 245 -15.99 3.94 -3.27
C ASP A 245 -15.29 5.00 -4.12
N ASP A 246 -14.84 4.59 -5.31
CA ASP A 246 -14.04 5.45 -6.19
C ASP A 246 -14.84 6.62 -6.75
N GLN A 247 -16.13 6.41 -7.08
CA GLN A 247 -17.01 7.44 -7.63
C GLN A 247 -17.26 8.57 -6.62
N THR A 248 -17.56 8.20 -5.38
CA THR A 248 -17.81 9.12 -4.27
C THR A 248 -16.57 9.95 -3.96
N VAL A 249 -15.42 9.29 -3.87
CA VAL A 249 -14.13 9.97 -3.65
C VAL A 249 -13.86 10.96 -4.77
N ASN A 250 -14.07 10.56 -6.03
CA ASN A 250 -13.86 11.44 -7.17
C ASN A 250 -14.84 12.62 -7.18
N ALA A 251 -16.11 12.40 -6.86
CA ALA A 251 -17.12 13.46 -6.82
C ALA A 251 -16.81 14.54 -5.77
N ILE A 252 -16.25 14.13 -4.63
CA ILE A 252 -15.98 15.02 -3.49
C ILE A 252 -14.62 15.68 -3.61
N LYS A 253 -13.56 14.90 -3.84
CA LYS A 253 -12.18 15.41 -3.92
C LYS A 253 -11.84 15.96 -5.31
N GLY A 254 -12.57 15.55 -6.34
CA GLY A 254 -12.33 15.93 -7.72
C GLY A 254 -11.05 15.33 -8.30
N SER A 255 -10.64 15.92 -9.42
CA SER A 255 -9.43 15.54 -10.15
C SER A 255 -9.43 14.06 -10.56
N ASN A 256 -8.27 13.40 -10.47
CA ASN A 256 -8.09 12.00 -10.80
C ASN A 256 -8.00 11.12 -9.53
N TYR A 257 -8.55 11.60 -8.40
CA TYR A 257 -8.61 10.79 -7.18
C TYR A 257 -9.73 9.75 -7.25
N PRO A 258 -9.57 8.58 -6.61
CA PRO A 258 -8.36 8.11 -5.94
C PRO A 258 -7.30 7.53 -6.90
N LEU A 259 -6.03 7.56 -6.50
CA LEU A 259 -4.89 6.94 -7.19
C LEU A 259 -4.99 5.41 -7.21
N MET A 260 -5.42 4.86 -6.08
CA MET A 260 -5.65 3.43 -5.89
C MET A 260 -7.16 3.17 -5.86
N ASN A 261 -7.61 2.16 -6.60
CA ASN A 261 -9.03 1.81 -6.62
C ASN A 261 -9.50 1.26 -5.26
N LEU A 262 -10.81 1.14 -5.07
CA LEU A 262 -11.43 0.67 -3.84
C LEU A 262 -10.82 -0.62 -3.29
N HIS A 263 -10.56 -1.60 -4.17
CA HIS A 263 -10.05 -2.90 -3.75
C HIS A 263 -8.56 -2.86 -3.39
N GLU A 264 -7.76 -2.05 -4.09
CA GLU A 264 -6.35 -1.82 -3.75
C GLU A 264 -6.22 -1.12 -2.39
N ARG A 265 -7.08 -0.13 -2.12
CA ARG A 265 -7.15 0.59 -0.84
C ARG A 265 -7.59 -0.32 0.30
N ALA A 266 -8.60 -1.16 0.06
CA ALA A 266 -9.05 -2.15 1.03
C ALA A 266 -7.93 -3.10 1.48
N LEU A 267 -7.12 -3.61 0.56
CA LEU A 267 -5.98 -4.47 0.93
C LEU A 267 -4.89 -3.70 1.68
N GLY A 268 -4.66 -2.43 1.34
CA GLY A 268 -3.73 -1.57 2.09
C GLY A 268 -4.15 -1.40 3.55
N VAL A 269 -5.43 -1.10 3.78
CA VAL A 269 -6.00 -0.92 5.12
C VAL A 269 -6.03 -2.25 5.90
N LEU A 270 -6.48 -3.35 5.28
CA LEU A 270 -6.53 -4.68 5.91
C LEU A 270 -5.15 -5.22 6.35
N ALA A 271 -4.07 -4.75 5.72
CA ALA A 271 -2.70 -5.13 6.10
C ALA A 271 -2.22 -4.46 7.41
N CYS A 272 -2.92 -3.44 7.88
CA CYS A 272 -2.55 -2.68 9.08
C CYS A 272 -2.97 -3.43 10.35
N ARG A 273 -2.04 -3.61 11.30
CA ARG A 273 -2.28 -4.33 12.57
C ARG A 273 -3.31 -3.69 13.50
N TYR A 274 -3.66 -2.43 13.26
CA TYR A 274 -4.61 -1.70 14.10
C TYR A 274 -6.05 -1.87 13.63
N VAL A 275 -6.26 -2.46 12.44
CA VAL A 275 -7.57 -2.63 11.81
C VAL A 275 -8.06 -4.05 12.01
N ASP A 276 -9.27 -4.21 12.52
CA ASP A 276 -9.89 -5.52 12.69
C ASP A 276 -10.85 -5.84 11.53
N GLU A 277 -11.57 -4.84 10.99
CA GLU A 277 -12.55 -5.03 9.92
C GLU A 277 -12.62 -3.84 8.95
N VAL A 278 -13.05 -4.09 7.71
CA VAL A 278 -13.24 -3.07 6.67
C VAL A 278 -14.63 -3.16 6.02
N ILE A 279 -15.34 -2.02 5.94
CA ILE A 279 -16.49 -1.88 5.03
C ILE A 279 -15.96 -1.43 3.67
N ILE A 280 -16.03 -2.32 2.68
CA ILE A 280 -15.61 -2.05 1.31
C ILE A 280 -16.76 -1.36 0.56
N GLY A 281 -16.60 -0.07 0.27
CA GLY A 281 -17.65 0.75 -0.36
C GLY A 281 -18.58 1.37 0.67
N ALA A 282 -18.01 1.91 1.76
CA ALA A 282 -18.79 2.62 2.77
C ALA A 282 -19.37 3.93 2.19
N PRO A 283 -20.64 4.27 2.49
CA PRO A 283 -21.20 5.57 2.10
C PRO A 283 -20.40 6.72 2.71
N TYR A 284 -20.50 7.92 2.13
CA TYR A 284 -19.75 9.09 2.61
C TYR A 284 -20.26 9.62 3.95
N SER A 285 -21.58 9.77 4.08
CA SER A 285 -22.22 10.09 5.35
C SER A 285 -22.38 8.86 6.22
N VAL A 286 -22.13 9.00 7.53
CA VAL A 286 -22.37 7.95 8.51
C VAL A 286 -23.88 7.80 8.75
N THR A 287 -24.43 6.68 8.32
CA THR A 287 -25.87 6.36 8.38
C THR A 287 -26.23 5.48 9.57
N GLU A 288 -27.52 5.36 9.89
CA GLU A 288 -28.04 4.40 10.88
C GLU A 288 -27.69 2.95 10.53
N GLU A 289 -27.57 2.63 9.24
CA GLU A 289 -27.16 1.31 8.77
C GLU A 289 -25.71 1.00 9.12
N ILE A 290 -24.80 1.98 9.05
CA ILE A 290 -23.43 1.80 9.55
C ILE A 290 -23.44 1.60 11.07
N LEU A 291 -24.21 2.41 11.79
CA LEU A 291 -24.18 2.43 13.26
C LEU A 291 -24.80 1.17 13.90
N ASN A 292 -25.83 0.60 13.25
CA ASN A 292 -26.66 -0.47 13.80
C ASN A 292 -26.80 -1.71 12.90
N GLY A 293 -26.10 -1.76 11.76
CA GLY A 293 -26.19 -2.85 10.78
C GLY A 293 -25.55 -4.13 11.26
N GLU A 294 -24.30 -4.38 10.87
CA GLU A 294 -23.58 -5.62 11.21
C GLU A 294 -23.11 -5.60 12.68
N TYR A 295 -22.50 -4.50 13.11
CA TYR A 295 -21.99 -4.31 14.46
C TYR A 295 -22.55 -3.03 15.06
N LYS A 296 -22.82 -3.07 16.37
CA LYS A 296 -23.25 -1.88 17.10
C LYS A 296 -22.06 -0.96 17.35
N ILE A 297 -22.00 0.15 16.63
CA ILE A 297 -20.93 1.14 16.76
C ILE A 297 -21.10 1.92 18.07
N ALA A 298 -20.07 1.91 18.91
CA ALA A 298 -20.05 2.62 20.18
C ALA A 298 -19.42 4.02 20.06
N LEU A 299 -18.56 4.22 19.07
CA LEU A 299 -17.86 5.49 18.84
C LEU A 299 -17.55 5.65 17.35
N VAL A 300 -17.76 6.84 16.81
CA VAL A 300 -17.26 7.25 15.49
C VAL A 300 -16.13 8.22 15.70
N ALA A 301 -14.98 7.97 15.07
CA ALA A 301 -13.83 8.85 15.15
C ALA A 301 -13.38 9.36 13.78
N HIS A 302 -12.91 10.60 13.75
CA HIS A 302 -12.37 11.25 12.55
C HIS A 302 -11.09 12.03 12.91
N GLY A 303 -10.18 12.18 11.95
CA GLY A 303 -8.99 13.01 12.14
C GLY A 303 -9.34 14.49 12.21
N ASN A 304 -8.38 15.33 12.59
CA ASN A 304 -8.53 16.80 12.58
C ASN A 304 -8.37 17.44 11.18
N SER A 305 -8.47 16.63 10.11
CA SER A 305 -8.36 17.10 8.73
C SER A 305 -9.58 17.91 8.28
N HIS A 306 -9.43 18.66 7.19
CA HIS A 306 -10.56 19.33 6.55
C HIS A 306 -11.65 18.31 6.21
N LEU A 307 -12.87 18.60 6.66
CA LEU A 307 -14.03 17.74 6.50
C LEU A 307 -14.89 18.31 5.38
N ASP A 308 -14.83 17.66 4.21
CA ASP A 308 -15.66 18.01 3.07
C ASP A 308 -17.11 17.60 3.34
N LYS A 309 -18.05 18.44 2.93
CA LYS A 309 -19.48 18.14 3.00
C LYS A 309 -19.82 17.03 2.01
N ASP A 310 -20.88 16.30 2.30
CA ASP A 310 -21.45 15.34 1.35
C ASP A 310 -21.99 16.07 0.11
N MET A 311 -22.29 15.34 -0.97
CA MET A 311 -22.80 15.86 -2.24
C MET A 311 -24.10 16.67 -2.10
N ASP A 312 -24.86 16.44 -1.03
CA ASP A 312 -26.07 17.19 -0.69
C ASP A 312 -25.82 18.40 0.23
N GLY A 313 -24.56 18.68 0.57
CA GLY A 313 -24.12 19.80 1.39
C GLY A 313 -24.22 19.59 2.90
N ARG A 314 -24.60 18.38 3.36
CA ARG A 314 -24.68 18.04 4.79
C ARG A 314 -23.32 17.65 5.37
N ASP A 315 -23.24 17.71 6.70
CA ASP A 315 -22.09 17.21 7.46
C ASP A 315 -22.16 15.67 7.51
N PRO A 316 -21.18 14.93 6.96
CA PRO A 316 -21.19 13.47 6.94
C PRO A 316 -21.25 12.83 8.34
N TYR A 317 -20.89 13.57 9.39
CA TYR A 317 -20.94 13.10 10.78
C TYR A 317 -22.05 13.75 11.61
N GLU A 318 -23.05 14.38 10.97
CA GLU A 318 -24.19 15.00 11.66
C GLU A 318 -24.89 14.02 12.62
N LEU A 319 -25.13 12.79 12.17
CA LEU A 319 -25.80 11.76 12.97
C LEU A 319 -24.97 11.33 14.19
N PRO A 320 -23.71 10.89 14.06
CA PRO A 320 -22.85 10.60 15.22
C PRO A 320 -22.71 11.75 16.21
N LYS A 321 -22.66 13.00 15.72
CA LYS A 321 -22.60 14.21 16.57
C LYS A 321 -23.89 14.38 17.37
N LYS A 322 -25.05 14.23 16.74
CA LYS A 322 -26.37 14.28 17.42
C LYS A 322 -26.50 13.21 18.50
N LEU A 323 -25.94 12.03 18.26
CA LEU A 323 -25.96 10.91 19.20
C LEU A 323 -24.90 11.01 20.31
N GLY A 324 -23.99 12.00 20.25
CA GLY A 324 -22.92 12.17 21.24
C GLY A 324 -21.83 11.11 21.18
N ILE A 325 -21.70 10.40 20.06
CA ILE A 325 -20.73 9.31 19.85
C ILE A 325 -19.61 9.69 18.87
N TYR A 326 -19.54 10.95 18.43
CA TYR A 326 -18.46 11.47 17.58
C TYR A 326 -17.26 11.92 18.40
N LYS A 327 -16.05 11.55 17.98
CA LYS A 327 -14.79 11.98 18.60
C LYS A 327 -13.75 12.37 17.56
N GLU A 328 -13.24 13.59 17.67
CA GLU A 328 -12.10 14.03 16.88
C GLU A 328 -10.80 13.49 17.47
N ILE A 329 -9.90 13.02 16.60
CA ILE A 329 -8.57 12.56 16.93
C ILE A 329 -7.58 13.58 16.41
N ASP A 330 -6.90 14.25 17.33
CA ASP A 330 -5.78 15.11 16.98
C ASP A 330 -4.61 14.24 16.49
N THR A 331 -4.07 14.60 15.33
CA THR A 331 -2.87 14.01 14.75
C THR A 331 -1.81 15.09 14.55
N PRO A 332 -1.20 15.62 15.63
CA PRO A 332 -0.33 16.78 15.57
C PRO A 332 0.98 16.50 14.80
N ASN A 333 1.29 15.23 14.57
CA ASN A 333 2.48 14.76 13.86
C ASN A 333 2.15 14.06 12.52
N ALA A 334 0.93 14.19 11.98
CA ALA A 334 0.63 13.68 10.64
C ALA A 334 1.28 14.58 9.58
N THR A 335 2.60 14.50 9.44
CA THR A 335 3.40 15.26 8.47
C THR A 335 3.21 14.78 7.03
N ILE A 336 2.38 13.75 6.79
CA ILE A 336 2.23 13.11 5.49
C ILE A 336 0.74 12.95 5.16
N THR A 337 0.36 13.59 4.05
CA THR A 337 -0.91 13.42 3.35
C THR A 337 -0.65 12.85 1.97
N THR A 338 -1.70 12.34 1.32
CA THR A 338 -1.63 11.91 -0.10
C THR A 338 -1.10 13.03 -0.99
N GLU A 339 -1.57 14.27 -0.78
CA GLU A 339 -1.09 15.46 -1.49
C GLU A 339 0.40 15.72 -1.23
N GLY A 340 0.85 15.67 0.03
CA GLY A 340 2.25 15.87 0.37
C GLY A 340 3.19 14.81 -0.22
N ILE A 341 2.72 13.57 -0.38
CA ILE A 341 3.47 12.52 -1.09
C ILE A 341 3.57 12.85 -2.58
N ILE A 342 2.46 13.29 -3.18
CA ILE A 342 2.42 13.69 -4.59
C ILE A 342 3.36 14.88 -4.82
N ASP A 343 3.35 15.88 -3.93
CA ASP A 343 4.23 17.05 -4.00
C ASP A 343 5.71 16.66 -3.95
N ARG A 344 6.11 15.74 -3.05
CA ARG A 344 7.49 15.20 -3.02
C ARG A 344 7.91 14.60 -4.35
N ILE A 345 6.99 13.92 -5.05
CA ILE A 345 7.24 13.34 -6.37
C ILE A 345 7.32 14.42 -7.45
N ILE A 346 6.49 15.46 -7.37
CA ILE A 346 6.49 16.57 -8.33
C ILE A 346 7.77 17.39 -8.21
N GLU A 347 8.16 17.78 -7.00
CA GLU A 347 9.35 18.58 -6.72
C GLU A 347 10.61 17.89 -7.25
N ASN A 348 10.62 16.56 -7.23
CA ASN A 348 11.72 15.73 -7.71
C ASN A 348 11.39 15.00 -9.03
N ARG A 349 10.45 15.53 -9.82
CA ARG A 349 9.92 14.90 -11.05
C ARG A 349 11.02 14.33 -11.95
N LYS A 350 12.01 15.17 -12.29
CA LYS A 350 13.08 14.79 -13.22
C LYS A 350 13.88 13.59 -12.70
N ILE A 351 14.20 13.58 -11.41
CA ILE A 351 14.92 12.48 -10.74
C ILE A 351 14.10 11.19 -10.84
N PHE A 352 12.80 11.27 -10.57
CA PHE A 352 11.93 10.09 -10.61
C PHE A 352 11.64 9.60 -12.03
N GLU A 353 11.50 10.49 -13.01
CA GLU A 353 11.38 10.14 -14.43
C GLU A 353 12.64 9.40 -14.93
N ASP A 354 13.83 9.91 -14.61
CA ASP A 354 15.10 9.29 -14.97
C ASP A 354 15.29 7.94 -14.24
N ARG A 355 14.85 7.83 -12.99
CA ARG A 355 14.81 6.57 -12.23
C ARG A 355 13.89 5.54 -12.92
N GLN A 356 12.68 5.93 -13.32
CA GLN A 356 11.77 5.01 -14.01
C GLN A 356 12.34 4.55 -15.35
N ARG A 357 12.96 5.46 -16.11
CA ARG A 357 13.59 5.10 -17.39
C ARG A 357 14.67 4.03 -17.22
N ARG A 358 15.57 4.20 -16.23
CA ARG A 358 16.62 3.22 -15.90
C ARG A 358 16.03 1.86 -15.49
N LYS A 359 15.00 1.87 -14.65
CA LYS A 359 14.36 0.64 -14.18
C LYS A 359 13.63 -0.12 -15.28
N ASN A 360 12.94 0.59 -16.18
CA ASN A 360 12.26 -0.02 -17.32
C ASN A 360 13.27 -0.64 -18.29
N ALA A 361 14.42 0.00 -18.51
CA ALA A 361 15.51 -0.55 -19.30
C ALA A 361 16.09 -1.83 -18.67
N LYS A 362 16.35 -1.83 -17.35
CA LYS A 362 16.81 -3.03 -16.61
C LYS A 362 15.82 -4.19 -16.71
N ALA A 363 14.53 -3.94 -16.46
CA ALA A 363 13.49 -4.95 -16.55
C ALA A 363 13.27 -5.50 -17.98
N ALA A 364 13.60 -4.74 -19.02
CA ALA A 364 13.59 -5.23 -20.40
C ALA A 364 14.75 -6.19 -20.68
N LEU A 365 15.94 -5.88 -20.16
CA LEU A 365 17.12 -6.74 -20.27
C LEU A 365 16.94 -8.06 -19.49
N GLU A 366 16.40 -8.00 -18.28
CA GLU A 366 16.11 -9.20 -17.47
C GLU A 366 15.10 -10.12 -18.16
N ARG A 367 14.03 -9.56 -18.74
CA ARG A 367 13.07 -10.34 -19.55
C ARG A 367 13.72 -11.00 -20.77
N GLN A 368 14.67 -10.35 -21.42
CA GLN A 368 15.41 -10.97 -22.53
C GLN A 368 16.24 -12.16 -22.05
N LYS A 369 16.96 -12.03 -20.93
CA LYS A 369 17.73 -13.13 -20.32
C LYS A 369 16.85 -14.31 -19.93
N GLU A 370 15.69 -14.06 -19.30
CA GLU A 370 14.74 -15.13 -18.96
C GLU A 370 14.28 -15.92 -20.19
N ILE A 371 14.03 -15.24 -21.30
CA ILE A 371 13.63 -15.86 -22.56
C ILE A 371 14.78 -16.70 -23.13
N GLU A 372 16.03 -16.23 -23.03
CA GLU A 372 17.22 -16.96 -23.47
C GLU A 372 17.50 -18.20 -22.63
N GLU A 373 17.41 -18.10 -21.30
CA GLU A 373 17.58 -19.24 -20.39
C GLU A 373 16.50 -20.30 -20.61
N LYS A 374 15.24 -19.88 -20.76
CA LYS A 374 14.14 -20.80 -21.10
C LYS A 374 14.37 -21.50 -22.43
N LYS A 375 14.83 -20.80 -23.48
CA LYS A 375 15.17 -21.41 -24.78
C LYS A 375 16.32 -22.41 -24.67
N THR A 376 17.34 -22.11 -23.86
CA THR A 376 18.50 -22.99 -23.66
C THR A 376 18.10 -24.27 -22.94
N ALA A 377 17.24 -24.16 -21.92
CA ALA A 377 16.71 -25.30 -21.18
C ALA A 377 15.82 -26.23 -22.04
N THR A 378 15.02 -25.68 -22.97
CA THR A 378 14.22 -26.51 -23.89
C THR A 378 15.04 -27.18 -24.99
N ASN A 379 16.24 -26.67 -25.30
CA ASN A 379 17.15 -27.28 -26.29
C ASN A 379 18.09 -28.34 -25.69
N THR A 380 18.13 -28.47 -24.36
CA THR A 380 18.97 -29.44 -23.64
C THR A 380 18.17 -30.57 -22.97
N ALA A 381 16.84 -30.54 -23.08
CA ALA A 381 15.92 -31.62 -22.74
C ALA A 381 15.43 -32.32 -24.03
#